data_AF-I4EKR9-F1
#
_entry.id   AF-I4EKR9-F1
#
_cell.length_a   1.000
_cell.length_b   1.000
_cell.length_c   1.000
_cell.angle_alpha   90.00
_cell.angle_beta   90.00
_cell.angle_gamma   90.00
#
_symmetry.space_group_name_H-M   'P 1'
#
loop_
_entity.id
_entity.type
_entity.pdbx_description
1 polymer ?
#
loop_
_entity_poly.entity_id
_entity_poly.type
_entity_poly.pdbx_seq_one_letter_code
_entity_poly.pdbx_strand_id
1 'polypeptide(L)'
;MTATVRDPSGKTSSGVVIRFTVTGANPTSVSRTTNSDGVAGFAYTGSKTGKDTIKAYADVNGSNSQESGEPSASVTVNWVSNVPSSLALAADTDSPAIGSSGTFTATVKNPDGTLLPGVTVRFSVSGANSGSGSGATDKDGKASFSYSGANAGDDTITAYADANRNGSKDSGEPSDTVKVTWSTASPSPSPSPAPGHFGPADPAPANPSCTFYSETGHNLCGGFRDYWNNYGGLAVYGFPITEEFQENGITTQYFERARFEWHPGSWPERSDVLLGLVGNTVTAGRSGEAPFQRTSANGNCTFYGETGHNLCGGFRDYWNNYGGLAVYGFPTSEEFAERNPDDGQLYTVQYFERGRFEWHPGAWPERSDVMLGRLGAQVLKSTYGVVR
;
A
#
# COMPACT_ATOMS: atom_id res chain seq x y z
N MET A 1 -4.19 36.02 -9.05
CA MET A 1 -2.79 36.12 -9.52
C MET A 1 -2.23 37.48 -9.13
N THR A 2 -0.95 37.54 -8.78
CA THR A 2 -0.25 38.79 -8.41
C THR A 2 1.09 38.88 -9.12
N ALA A 3 1.47 40.08 -9.54
CA ALA A 3 2.82 40.41 -10.01
C ALA A 3 3.42 41.47 -9.10
N THR A 4 4.70 41.33 -8.79
CA THR A 4 5.45 42.29 -7.97
C THR A 4 6.58 42.88 -8.82
N VAL A 5 6.66 44.20 -8.90
CA VAL A 5 7.75 44.89 -9.60
C VAL A 5 8.79 45.35 -8.61
N ARG A 6 10.06 45.09 -8.92
CA ARG A 6 11.22 45.58 -8.19
C ARG A 6 12.14 46.34 -9.13
N ASP A 7 12.77 47.40 -8.65
CA ASP A 7 13.84 48.10 -9.34
C ASP A 7 15.15 47.29 -9.30
N PRO A 8 16.22 47.71 -10.00
CA PRO A 8 17.51 47.00 -10.00
C PRO A 8 18.18 46.88 -8.62
N SER A 9 17.78 47.68 -7.62
CA SER A 9 18.26 47.58 -6.24
C SER A 9 17.45 46.59 -5.39
N GLY A 10 16.37 46.01 -5.96
CA GLY A 10 15.48 45.06 -5.30
C GLY A 10 14.30 45.70 -4.56
N LYS A 11 14.20 47.04 -4.56
CA LYS A 11 13.12 47.79 -3.90
C LYS A 11 11.85 47.71 -4.75
N THR A 12 10.70 47.62 -4.10
CA THR A 12 9.39 47.54 -4.78
C THR A 12 9.01 48.86 -5.45
N SER A 13 8.42 48.77 -6.64
CA SER A 13 8.06 49.94 -7.47
C SER A 13 6.55 50.11 -7.55
N SER A 14 6.02 51.16 -6.92
CA SER A 14 4.61 51.56 -6.96
C SER A 14 4.27 52.38 -8.21
N GLY A 15 3.03 52.33 -8.69
CA GLY A 15 2.56 53.15 -9.81
C GLY A 15 2.94 52.63 -11.20
N VAL A 16 3.56 51.46 -11.29
CA VAL A 16 3.95 50.81 -12.56
C VAL A 16 2.75 50.08 -13.16
N VAL A 17 2.49 50.27 -14.45
CA VAL A 17 1.42 49.55 -15.16
C VAL A 17 1.90 48.14 -15.51
N ILE A 18 1.15 47.13 -15.06
CA ILE A 18 1.37 45.73 -15.40
C ILE A 18 0.32 45.28 -16.40
N ARG A 19 0.79 44.69 -17.49
CA ARG A 19 -0.02 44.15 -18.58
C ARG A 19 -0.09 42.64 -18.42
N PHE A 20 -1.25 42.14 -18.02
CA PHE A 20 -1.52 40.70 -17.96
C PHE A 20 -2.21 40.25 -19.24
N THR A 21 -1.67 39.20 -19.85
CA THR A 21 -2.26 38.51 -21.00
C THR A 21 -2.41 37.04 -20.66
N VAL A 22 -3.64 36.55 -20.67
CA VAL A 22 -3.97 35.13 -20.58
C VAL A 22 -4.20 34.61 -21.99
N THR A 23 -3.44 33.61 -22.40
CA THR A 23 -3.64 32.85 -23.64
C THR A 23 -3.96 31.41 -23.31
N GLY A 24 -4.63 30.68 -24.21
CA GLY A 24 -4.99 29.28 -23.99
C GLY A 24 -6.51 29.06 -24.03
N ALA A 25 -7.02 28.25 -23.10
CA ALA A 25 -8.41 27.86 -23.03
C ALA A 25 -9.35 29.04 -22.74
N ASN A 26 -8.93 29.97 -21.88
CA ASN A 26 -9.75 31.11 -21.42
C ASN A 26 -9.01 32.44 -21.67
N PRO A 27 -8.90 32.90 -22.93
CA PRO A 27 -8.11 34.07 -23.26
C PRO A 27 -8.75 35.35 -22.71
N THR A 28 -7.95 36.19 -22.06
CA THR A 28 -8.35 37.51 -21.56
C THR A 28 -7.12 38.37 -21.33
N SER A 29 -7.26 39.69 -21.35
CA SER A 29 -6.17 40.61 -21.06
C SER A 29 -6.64 41.74 -20.14
N VAL A 30 -5.79 42.14 -19.21
CA VAL A 30 -6.12 43.17 -18.24
C VAL A 30 -4.87 43.96 -17.85
N SER A 31 -5.04 45.26 -17.61
CA SER A 31 -3.98 46.12 -17.08
C SER A 31 -4.28 46.51 -15.64
N ARG A 32 -3.25 46.52 -14.79
CA ARG A 32 -3.33 46.88 -13.37
C ARG A 32 -2.10 47.66 -12.96
N THR A 33 -2.29 48.69 -12.14
CA THR A 33 -1.17 49.48 -11.60
C THR A 33 -0.72 48.90 -10.27
N THR A 34 0.59 48.86 -10.03
CA THR A 34 1.14 48.41 -8.74
C THR A 34 0.75 49.35 -7.60
N ASN A 35 0.36 48.77 -6.45
CA ASN A 35 0.07 49.50 -5.23
C ASN A 35 1.35 50.03 -4.53
N SER A 36 1.23 50.57 -3.32
CA SER A 36 2.37 51.05 -2.51
C SER A 36 3.44 50.00 -2.23
N ASP A 37 3.06 48.72 -2.25
CA ASP A 37 3.97 47.58 -2.04
C ASP A 37 4.56 47.05 -3.36
N GLY A 38 4.30 47.71 -4.48
CA GLY A 38 4.76 47.29 -5.80
C GLY A 38 4.02 46.08 -6.37
N VAL A 39 2.83 45.77 -5.85
CA VAL A 39 2.04 44.59 -6.23
C VAL A 39 0.83 44.99 -7.09
N ALA A 40 0.63 44.29 -8.20
CA ALA A 40 -0.58 44.36 -9.01
C ALA A 40 -1.26 42.99 -9.06
N GLY A 41 -2.54 42.94 -8.69
CA GLY A 41 -3.32 41.70 -8.66
C GLY A 41 -4.47 41.70 -9.66
N PHE A 42 -4.76 40.52 -10.24
CA PHE A 42 -6.02 40.29 -10.94
C PHE A 42 -6.55 38.87 -10.68
N ALA A 43 -7.86 38.72 -10.78
CA ALA A 43 -8.56 37.46 -10.75
C ALA A 43 -9.34 37.30 -12.06
N TYR A 44 -9.43 36.08 -12.56
CA TYR A 44 -10.26 35.74 -13.72
C TYR A 44 -10.84 34.34 -13.53
N THR A 45 -12.00 34.10 -14.15
CA THR A 45 -12.71 32.83 -14.13
C THR A 45 -12.60 32.17 -15.50
N GLY A 46 -12.15 30.92 -15.56
CA GLY A 46 -12.20 30.10 -16.76
C GLY A 46 -13.55 29.39 -16.90
N SER A 47 -14.10 29.36 -18.11
CA SER A 47 -15.33 28.64 -18.47
C SER A 47 -15.07 27.44 -19.38
N LYS A 48 -13.85 27.30 -19.89
CA LYS A 48 -13.37 26.19 -20.72
C LYS A 48 -12.26 25.44 -20.00
N THR A 49 -12.26 24.11 -20.13
CA THR A 49 -11.16 23.27 -19.66
C THR A 49 -9.92 23.48 -20.51
N GLY A 50 -8.77 23.17 -19.93
CA GLY A 50 -7.47 23.24 -20.58
C GLY A 50 -6.53 24.27 -19.95
N LYS A 51 -5.31 24.30 -20.52
CA LYS A 51 -4.21 25.11 -20.01
C LYS A 51 -4.32 26.56 -20.47
N ASP A 52 -4.19 27.46 -19.52
CA ASP A 52 -3.92 28.87 -19.74
C ASP A 52 -2.46 29.20 -19.42
N THR A 53 -1.87 30.08 -20.20
CA THR A 53 -0.59 30.71 -19.92
C THR A 53 -0.83 32.19 -19.65
N ILE A 54 -0.46 32.63 -18.46
CA ILE A 54 -0.57 34.02 -18.02
C ILE A 54 0.81 34.63 -18.15
N LYS A 55 0.95 35.61 -19.04
CA LYS A 55 2.14 36.45 -19.15
C LYS A 55 1.86 37.81 -18.51
N ALA A 56 2.81 38.32 -17.75
CA ALA A 56 2.78 39.67 -17.20
C ALA A 56 4.06 40.39 -17.59
N TYR A 57 3.97 41.63 -18.07
CA TYR A 57 5.13 42.52 -18.23
C TYR A 57 4.84 43.88 -17.61
N ALA A 58 5.90 44.53 -17.12
CA ALA A 58 5.83 45.90 -16.63
C ALA A 58 6.01 46.86 -17.81
N ASP A 59 4.97 47.63 -18.11
CA ASP A 59 4.92 48.64 -19.18
C ASP A 59 5.45 49.96 -18.60
N VAL A 60 6.78 50.10 -18.59
CA VAL A 60 7.48 51.17 -17.83
C VAL A 60 7.41 52.49 -18.58
N ASN A 61 7.34 52.45 -19.91
CA ASN A 61 7.34 53.61 -20.79
C ASN A 61 5.94 53.96 -21.34
N GLY A 62 4.90 53.17 -21.05
CA GLY A 62 3.53 53.41 -21.49
C GLY A 62 3.27 53.08 -22.96
N SER A 63 4.11 52.26 -23.59
CA SER A 63 4.05 51.90 -25.02
C SER A 63 2.87 51.00 -25.35
N ASN A 64 2.33 50.27 -24.37
CA ASN A 64 1.38 49.15 -24.57
C ASN A 64 1.98 47.94 -25.29
N SER A 65 3.29 47.85 -25.42
CA SER A 65 4.00 46.69 -25.98
C SER A 65 5.12 46.25 -25.05
N GLN A 66 5.49 44.97 -25.11
CA GLN A 66 6.63 44.48 -24.35
C GLN A 66 7.92 44.77 -25.11
N GLU A 67 8.80 45.60 -24.54
CA GLU A 67 10.11 45.91 -25.12
C GLU A 67 11.30 45.20 -24.45
N SER A 68 12.43 45.19 -25.15
CA SER A 68 13.72 44.73 -24.61
C SER A 68 14.11 45.61 -23.41
N GLY A 69 14.23 45.00 -22.23
CA GLY A 69 14.53 45.69 -20.97
C GLY A 69 13.34 45.75 -20.01
N GLU A 70 12.13 45.42 -20.46
CA GLU A 70 10.97 45.36 -19.58
C GLU A 70 10.88 44.00 -18.87
N PRO A 71 10.81 43.98 -17.52
CA PRO A 71 10.73 42.73 -16.78
C PRO A 71 9.38 42.06 -17.04
N SER A 72 9.42 40.75 -17.23
CA SER A 72 8.22 39.93 -17.44
C SER A 72 8.32 38.61 -16.70
N ALA A 73 7.16 38.02 -16.44
CA ALA A 73 7.01 36.71 -15.84
C ALA A 73 5.88 35.95 -16.52
N SER A 74 5.92 34.62 -16.43
CA SER A 74 4.82 33.78 -16.88
C SER A 74 4.54 32.63 -15.94
N VAL A 75 3.27 32.27 -15.82
CA VAL A 75 2.76 31.14 -15.04
C VAL A 75 1.65 30.46 -15.81
N THR A 76 1.33 29.21 -15.48
CA THR A 76 0.26 28.47 -16.14
C THR A 76 -0.80 28.05 -15.14
N VAL A 77 -2.06 28.08 -15.57
CA VAL A 77 -3.21 27.53 -14.84
C VAL A 77 -3.81 26.42 -15.69
N ASN A 78 -4.15 25.28 -15.10
CA ASN A 78 -4.85 24.22 -15.81
C ASN A 78 -6.29 24.13 -15.30
N TRP A 79 -7.27 24.46 -16.14
CA TRP A 79 -8.68 24.36 -15.81
C TRP A 79 -9.16 22.95 -16.09
N VAL A 80 -9.74 22.29 -15.08
CA VAL A 80 -10.25 20.92 -15.19
C VAL A 80 -11.78 20.92 -15.13
N SER A 81 -12.42 20.01 -15.85
CA SER A 81 -13.87 19.81 -15.72
C SER A 81 -14.17 19.27 -14.33
N ASN A 82 -15.19 19.79 -13.66
CA ASN A 82 -15.70 19.26 -12.40
C ASN A 82 -16.92 18.33 -12.59
N VAL A 83 -17.29 18.04 -13.84
CA VAL A 83 -18.42 17.16 -14.17
C VAL A 83 -17.93 15.71 -14.14
N PRO A 84 -18.51 14.83 -13.30
CA PRO A 84 -18.25 13.40 -13.35
C PRO A 84 -18.61 12.82 -14.72
N SER A 85 -17.72 12.01 -15.31
CA SER A 85 -18.00 11.30 -16.56
C SER A 85 -17.76 9.80 -16.47
N SER A 86 -17.00 9.35 -15.47
CA SER A 86 -16.82 7.93 -15.20
C SER A 86 -16.79 7.67 -13.71
N LEU A 87 -17.35 6.54 -13.30
CA LEU A 87 -17.28 5.98 -11.98
C LEU A 87 -16.81 4.53 -12.17
N ALA A 88 -15.78 4.13 -11.43
CA ALA A 88 -15.34 2.74 -11.35
C ALA A 88 -15.55 2.27 -9.91
N LEU A 89 -16.29 1.18 -9.73
CA LEU A 89 -16.59 0.61 -8.43
C LEU A 89 -15.77 -0.66 -8.23
N ALA A 90 -15.08 -0.76 -7.10
CA ALA A 90 -14.34 -1.96 -6.72
C ALA A 90 -14.76 -2.42 -5.33
N ALA A 91 -14.90 -3.73 -5.16
CA ALA A 91 -15.00 -4.36 -3.86
C ALA A 91 -13.61 -4.75 -3.36
N ASP A 92 -13.41 -4.71 -2.05
CA ASP A 92 -12.22 -5.29 -1.40
C ASP A 92 -12.21 -6.83 -1.46
N THR A 93 -13.40 -7.45 -1.52
CA THR A 93 -13.61 -8.87 -1.73
C THR A 93 -14.88 -9.14 -2.53
N ASP A 94 -14.90 -10.22 -3.31
CA ASP A 94 -16.06 -10.71 -4.05
C ASP A 94 -16.85 -11.80 -3.31
N SER A 95 -16.33 -12.32 -2.19
CA SER A 95 -16.97 -13.40 -1.42
C SER A 95 -16.80 -13.23 0.10
N PRO A 96 -17.37 -12.17 0.70
CA PRO A 96 -17.30 -11.96 2.14
C PRO A 96 -18.13 -13.00 2.91
N ALA A 97 -17.68 -13.32 4.13
CA ALA A 97 -18.42 -14.18 5.04
C ALA A 97 -19.61 -13.42 5.65
N ILE A 98 -20.74 -14.10 5.88
CA ILE A 98 -21.88 -13.49 6.58
C ILE A 98 -21.44 -12.90 7.93
N GLY A 99 -21.86 -11.67 8.18
CA GLY A 99 -21.53 -10.91 9.39
C GLY A 99 -20.19 -10.17 9.33
N SER A 100 -19.32 -10.43 8.34
CA SER A 100 -18.14 -9.60 8.10
C SER A 100 -18.52 -8.31 7.38
N SER A 101 -17.65 -7.30 7.43
CA SER A 101 -17.84 -6.06 6.68
C SER A 101 -17.11 -6.15 5.34
N GLY A 102 -17.80 -5.88 4.23
CA GLY A 102 -17.19 -5.66 2.91
C GLY A 102 -17.11 -4.16 2.63
N THR A 103 -16.06 -3.72 1.96
CA THR A 103 -15.81 -2.30 1.62
C THR A 103 -15.77 -2.09 0.12
N PHE A 104 -16.57 -1.13 -0.32
CA PHE A 104 -16.77 -0.79 -1.73
C PHE A 104 -16.25 0.61 -1.96
N THR A 105 -15.32 0.77 -2.91
CA THR A 105 -14.70 2.05 -3.22
C THR A 105 -15.05 2.47 -4.63
N ALA A 106 -15.76 3.58 -4.75
CA ALA A 106 -16.04 4.24 -6.01
C ALA A 106 -14.95 5.26 -6.31
N THR A 107 -14.36 5.19 -7.51
CA THR A 107 -13.40 6.18 -8.02
C THR A 107 -14.06 7.00 -9.12
N VAL A 108 -14.11 8.32 -8.97
CA VAL A 108 -14.79 9.23 -9.90
C VAL A 108 -13.78 10.05 -10.67
N LYS A 109 -13.98 10.14 -11.99
CA LYS A 109 -13.16 10.97 -12.88
C LYS A 109 -14.02 11.87 -13.77
N ASN A 110 -13.41 12.96 -14.20
CA ASN A 110 -13.94 13.85 -15.24
C ASN A 110 -13.59 13.35 -16.65
N PRO A 111 -14.10 13.99 -17.73
CA PRO A 111 -13.81 13.60 -19.11
C PRO A 111 -12.31 13.59 -19.47
N ASP A 112 -11.52 14.42 -18.79
CA ASP A 112 -10.08 14.54 -18.98
C ASP A 112 -9.29 13.45 -18.22
N GLY A 113 -9.98 12.52 -17.53
CA GLY A 113 -9.39 11.45 -16.73
C GLY A 113 -8.87 11.89 -15.35
N THR A 114 -9.08 13.15 -14.97
CA THR A 114 -8.68 13.69 -13.67
C THR A 114 -9.61 13.20 -12.56
N LEU A 115 -9.04 12.82 -11.41
CA LEU A 115 -9.78 12.40 -10.23
C LEU A 115 -10.55 13.58 -9.63
N LEU A 116 -11.83 13.36 -9.29
CA LEU A 116 -12.71 14.42 -8.83
C LEU A 116 -12.99 14.34 -7.33
N PRO A 117 -12.46 15.28 -6.50
CA PRO A 117 -12.82 15.40 -5.10
C PRO A 117 -14.17 16.10 -4.89
N GLY A 118 -14.84 15.80 -3.77
CA GLY A 118 -16.07 16.46 -3.31
C GLY A 118 -17.36 16.06 -4.04
N VAL A 119 -17.29 15.09 -4.95
CA VAL A 119 -18.45 14.53 -5.66
C VAL A 119 -19.17 13.58 -4.71
N THR A 120 -20.49 13.74 -4.57
CA THR A 120 -21.28 12.82 -3.73
C THR A 120 -21.53 11.54 -4.51
N VAL A 121 -21.09 10.40 -3.97
CA VAL A 121 -21.40 9.08 -4.51
C VAL A 121 -22.46 8.43 -3.63
N ARG A 122 -23.46 7.83 -4.28
CA ARG A 122 -24.54 7.10 -3.60
C ARG A 122 -24.45 5.63 -3.93
N PHE A 123 -24.54 4.82 -2.90
CA PHE A 123 -24.45 3.37 -2.93
C PHE A 123 -25.81 2.76 -2.59
N SER A 124 -26.16 1.71 -3.31
CA SER A 124 -27.33 0.89 -3.06
C SER A 124 -26.94 -0.58 -3.15
N VAL A 125 -27.44 -1.37 -2.21
CA VAL A 125 -27.25 -2.82 -2.14
C VAL A 125 -28.61 -3.47 -2.34
N SER A 126 -28.67 -4.42 -3.28
CA SER A 126 -29.83 -5.27 -3.51
C SER A 126 -29.40 -6.73 -3.65
N GLY A 127 -30.27 -7.67 -3.29
CA GLY A 127 -29.95 -9.10 -3.33
C GLY A 127 -30.40 -9.83 -2.07
N ALA A 128 -29.56 -10.73 -1.58
CA ALA A 128 -29.76 -11.42 -0.30
C ALA A 128 -29.77 -10.46 0.90
N ASN A 129 -29.05 -9.36 0.80
CA ASN A 129 -29.09 -8.24 1.74
C ASN A 129 -29.54 -6.95 1.05
N SER A 130 -29.93 -5.98 1.88
CA SER A 130 -30.34 -4.66 1.40
C SER A 130 -29.71 -3.59 2.28
N GLY A 131 -29.36 -2.48 1.65
CA GLY A 131 -28.65 -1.39 2.30
C GLY A 131 -28.44 -0.23 1.36
N SER A 132 -28.06 0.91 1.92
CA SER A 132 -27.67 2.07 1.14
C SER A 132 -26.71 2.94 1.95
N GLY A 133 -25.99 3.79 1.24
CA GLY A 133 -25.09 4.74 1.86
C GLY A 133 -24.67 5.82 0.87
N SER A 134 -23.93 6.80 1.36
CA SER A 134 -23.36 7.83 0.51
C SER A 134 -22.08 8.36 1.12
N GLY A 135 -21.15 8.79 0.27
CA GLY A 135 -19.90 9.43 0.67
C GLY A 135 -19.47 10.48 -0.34
N ALA A 136 -18.81 11.53 0.11
CA ALA A 136 -18.15 12.46 -0.80
C ALA A 136 -16.78 11.91 -1.18
N THR A 137 -16.37 12.09 -2.44
CA THR A 137 -15.03 11.70 -2.87
C THR A 137 -13.95 12.53 -2.18
N ASP A 138 -12.87 11.89 -1.77
CA ASP A 138 -11.69 12.53 -1.18
C ASP A 138 -10.79 13.20 -2.23
N LYS A 139 -9.61 13.69 -1.81
CA LYS A 139 -8.61 14.31 -2.70
C LYS A 139 -8.13 13.39 -3.83
N ASP A 140 -8.27 12.08 -3.68
CA ASP A 140 -7.87 11.06 -4.65
C ASP A 140 -9.09 10.59 -5.48
N GLY A 141 -10.22 11.31 -5.40
CA GLY A 141 -11.43 11.02 -6.16
C GLY A 141 -12.17 9.77 -5.69
N LYS A 142 -11.93 9.30 -4.47
CA LYS A 142 -12.48 8.05 -3.94
C LYS A 142 -13.54 8.29 -2.87
N ALA A 143 -14.65 7.58 -2.96
CA ALA A 143 -15.65 7.48 -1.91
C ALA A 143 -15.83 6.00 -1.53
N SER A 144 -15.79 5.68 -0.24
CA SER A 144 -15.95 4.31 0.25
C SER A 144 -17.25 4.14 1.03
N PHE A 145 -17.83 2.95 0.91
CA PHE A 145 -19.01 2.51 1.63
C PHE A 145 -18.76 1.08 2.12
N SER A 146 -19.03 0.82 3.40
CA SER A 146 -18.90 -0.52 3.97
C SER A 146 -20.22 -0.98 4.56
N TYR A 147 -20.52 -2.26 4.42
CA TYR A 147 -21.67 -2.89 5.09
C TYR A 147 -21.39 -4.37 5.36
N SER A 148 -22.15 -4.93 6.30
CA SER A 148 -22.13 -6.36 6.63
C SER A 148 -23.40 -7.06 6.14
N GLY A 149 -23.26 -8.13 5.37
CA GLY A 149 -24.38 -8.98 4.95
C GLY A 149 -24.77 -9.96 6.05
N ALA A 150 -26.05 -9.98 6.43
CA ALA A 150 -26.59 -10.88 7.46
C ALA A 150 -27.16 -12.18 6.88
N ASN A 151 -27.45 -12.21 5.58
CA ASN A 151 -28.04 -13.32 4.86
C ASN A 151 -27.08 -13.82 3.78
N ALA A 152 -27.10 -15.14 3.56
CA ALA A 152 -26.35 -15.78 2.50
C ALA A 152 -26.95 -15.44 1.12
N GLY A 153 -26.09 -15.25 0.12
CA GLY A 153 -26.46 -15.11 -1.28
C GLY A 153 -25.81 -13.91 -1.94
N ASP A 154 -26.11 -13.75 -3.22
CA ASP A 154 -25.53 -12.70 -4.05
C ASP A 154 -26.15 -11.34 -3.72
N ASP A 155 -25.28 -10.36 -3.55
CA ASP A 155 -25.62 -8.95 -3.50
C ASP A 155 -25.02 -8.23 -4.70
N THR A 156 -25.80 -7.28 -5.21
CA THR A 156 -25.41 -6.35 -6.26
C THR A 156 -25.29 -4.97 -5.64
N ILE A 157 -24.09 -4.42 -5.68
CA ILE A 157 -23.79 -3.07 -5.20
C ILE A 157 -23.73 -2.15 -6.40
N THR A 158 -24.63 -1.18 -6.45
CA THR A 158 -24.65 -0.15 -7.48
C THR A 158 -24.25 1.18 -6.87
N ALA A 159 -23.30 1.88 -7.51
CA ALA A 159 -22.91 3.23 -7.13
C ALA A 159 -23.11 4.21 -8.29
N TYR A 160 -23.55 5.43 -8.02
CA TYR A 160 -23.59 6.52 -9.00
C TYR A 160 -23.08 7.84 -8.40
N ALA A 161 -22.48 8.67 -9.24
CA ALA A 161 -22.01 10.01 -8.87
C ALA A 161 -23.16 11.01 -8.98
N ASP A 162 -23.73 11.41 -7.83
CA ASP A 162 -24.79 12.41 -7.70
C ASP A 162 -24.18 13.83 -7.76
N ALA A 163 -24.04 14.34 -8.98
CA ALA A 163 -23.33 15.59 -9.27
C ALA A 163 -24.14 16.82 -8.83
N ASN A 164 -25.46 16.74 -8.89
CA ASN A 164 -26.37 17.84 -8.54
C ASN A 164 -26.94 17.73 -7.12
N ARG A 165 -26.61 16.64 -6.40
CA ARG A 165 -27.00 16.35 -5.02
C ARG A 165 -28.51 16.19 -4.83
N ASN A 166 -29.24 15.76 -5.87
CA ASN A 166 -30.69 15.64 -5.82
C ASN A 166 -31.17 14.29 -5.25
N GLY A 167 -30.26 13.34 -5.00
CA GLY A 167 -30.62 12.04 -4.44
C GLY A 167 -31.09 10.98 -5.45
N SER A 168 -31.04 11.27 -6.74
CA SER A 168 -31.51 10.39 -7.82
C SER A 168 -30.44 10.27 -8.90
N LYS A 169 -30.37 9.11 -9.56
CA LYS A 169 -29.46 8.93 -10.70
C LYS A 169 -30.06 9.56 -11.95
N ASP A 170 -29.44 10.63 -12.44
CA ASP A 170 -29.86 11.34 -13.65
C ASP A 170 -29.14 10.86 -14.93
N SER A 171 -29.70 11.24 -16.08
CA SER A 171 -29.04 11.03 -17.38
C SER A 171 -27.73 11.83 -17.44
N GLY A 172 -26.62 11.13 -17.65
CA GLY A 172 -25.27 11.71 -17.66
C GLY A 172 -24.50 11.50 -16.35
N GLU A 173 -25.12 11.00 -15.29
CA GLU A 173 -24.41 10.63 -14.07
C GLU A 173 -23.78 9.24 -14.22
N PRO A 174 -22.45 9.14 -14.11
CA PRO A 174 -21.78 7.86 -14.27
C PRO A 174 -22.13 6.95 -13.09
N SER A 175 -22.31 5.67 -13.40
CA SER A 175 -22.59 4.63 -12.43
C SER A 175 -21.84 3.36 -12.77
N ASP A 176 -21.58 2.56 -11.76
CA ASP A 176 -20.99 1.24 -11.91
C ASP A 176 -21.62 0.26 -10.93
N THR A 177 -21.41 -1.03 -11.17
CA THR A 177 -22.01 -2.10 -10.40
C THR A 177 -21.04 -3.24 -10.18
N VAL A 178 -20.96 -3.72 -8.95
CA VAL A 178 -20.18 -4.91 -8.59
C VAL A 178 -21.09 -5.93 -7.91
N LYS A 179 -20.69 -7.20 -7.98
CA LYS A 179 -21.38 -8.29 -7.28
C LYS A 179 -20.48 -8.84 -6.19
N VAL A 180 -21.09 -9.24 -5.08
CA VAL A 180 -20.44 -10.02 -4.03
C VAL A 180 -21.36 -11.16 -3.63
N THR A 181 -20.80 -12.29 -3.25
CA THR A 181 -21.57 -13.43 -2.76
C THR A 181 -21.32 -13.59 -1.27
N TRP A 182 -22.33 -13.27 -0.45
CA TRP A 182 -22.28 -13.52 0.98
C TRP A 182 -22.44 -15.00 1.22
N SER A 183 -21.36 -15.65 1.64
CA SER A 183 -21.42 -17.05 1.99
C SER A 183 -21.53 -17.18 3.50
N THR A 184 -22.43 -18.04 4.00
CA THR A 184 -22.18 -18.64 5.32
C THR A 184 -20.80 -19.23 5.18
N ALA A 185 -19.82 -18.81 6.00
CA ALA A 185 -18.51 -19.42 6.00
C ALA A 185 -18.71 -20.93 5.91
N SER A 186 -18.36 -21.52 4.78
CA SER A 186 -18.68 -22.92 4.57
C SER A 186 -17.87 -23.70 5.59
N PRO A 187 -18.47 -24.54 6.46
CA PRO A 187 -17.69 -25.60 7.05
C PRO A 187 -17.26 -26.45 5.84
N SER A 188 -15.97 -26.40 5.52
CA SER A 188 -15.37 -27.24 4.48
C SER A 188 -15.85 -28.70 4.67
N PRO A 189 -16.13 -29.46 3.59
CA PRO A 189 -16.54 -30.86 3.73
C PRO A 189 -15.33 -31.70 4.14
N SER A 190 -15.06 -31.86 5.43
CA SER A 190 -14.47 -33.08 6.00
C SER A 190 -14.38 -33.04 7.52
N PRO A 191 -14.36 -34.22 8.18
CA PRO A 191 -14.58 -34.32 9.60
C PRO A 191 -13.46 -33.58 10.34
N SER A 192 -13.81 -33.01 11.49
CA SER A 192 -12.83 -32.63 12.50
C SER A 192 -11.78 -33.74 12.57
N PRO A 193 -10.51 -33.45 12.25
CA PRO A 193 -9.51 -34.45 12.44
C PRO A 193 -9.34 -34.61 13.93
N ALA A 194 -9.22 -35.87 14.33
CA ALA A 194 -8.50 -36.20 15.55
C ALA A 194 -7.19 -35.36 15.61
N PRO A 195 -6.66 -35.04 16.79
CA PRO A 195 -5.40 -34.30 16.90
C PRO A 195 -4.34 -34.85 15.92
N GLY A 196 -3.97 -34.06 14.91
CA GLY A 196 -2.99 -34.44 13.88
C GLY A 196 -3.32 -34.20 12.39
N HIS A 197 -4.42 -33.54 12.01
CA HIS A 197 -4.66 -33.13 10.61
C HIS A 197 -5.02 -31.63 10.57
N PHE A 198 -4.38 -30.87 9.69
CA PHE A 198 -4.72 -29.48 9.42
C PHE A 198 -4.82 -29.36 7.90
N GLY A 199 -6.04 -29.25 7.38
CA GLY A 199 -6.34 -29.36 5.95
C GLY A 199 -5.37 -28.62 5.01
N PRO A 200 -5.07 -27.33 5.28
CA PRO A 200 -4.09 -26.59 4.47
C PRO A 200 -2.67 -27.16 4.51
N ALA A 201 -2.27 -27.83 5.59
CA ALA A 201 -1.00 -28.54 5.68
C ALA A 201 -1.10 -30.00 5.23
N ASP A 202 -2.11 -30.42 4.48
CA ASP A 202 -2.12 -31.74 3.82
C ASP A 202 -1.60 -31.59 2.38
N PRO A 203 -0.88 -32.59 1.81
CA PRO A 203 -0.36 -32.47 0.46
C PRO A 203 -1.50 -32.28 -0.55
N ALA A 204 -1.31 -31.36 -1.49
CA ALA A 204 -2.30 -31.06 -2.52
C ALA A 204 -1.86 -31.64 -3.88
N PRO A 205 -2.80 -31.97 -4.77
CA PRO A 205 -2.48 -32.26 -6.17
C PRO A 205 -1.76 -31.08 -6.82
N ALA A 206 -0.83 -31.36 -7.73
CA ALA A 206 -0.13 -30.34 -8.50
C ALA A 206 -1.11 -29.50 -9.33
N ASN A 207 -1.04 -28.18 -9.19
CA ASN A 207 -1.85 -27.24 -9.95
C ASN A 207 -1.05 -26.68 -11.14
N PRO A 208 -1.51 -26.84 -12.40
CA PRO A 208 -0.82 -26.34 -13.59
C PRO A 208 -0.57 -24.83 -13.62
N SER A 209 -1.34 -24.03 -12.87
CA SER A 209 -1.17 -22.57 -12.79
C SER A 209 -0.21 -22.13 -11.68
N CYS A 210 0.34 -23.07 -10.91
CA CYS A 210 1.20 -22.83 -9.76
C CYS A 210 2.57 -23.49 -9.93
N THR A 211 3.53 -23.11 -9.09
CA THR A 211 4.75 -23.88 -8.92
C THR A 211 4.50 -24.96 -7.86
N PHE A 212 4.49 -26.22 -8.26
CA PHE A 212 4.35 -27.35 -7.34
C PHE A 212 5.72 -27.82 -6.85
N TYR A 213 5.86 -27.99 -5.53
CA TYR A 213 7.07 -28.49 -4.89
C TYR A 213 6.83 -29.92 -4.40
N SER A 214 7.49 -30.89 -5.02
CA SER A 214 7.32 -32.31 -4.70
C SER A 214 7.95 -32.68 -3.35
N GLU A 215 8.91 -31.89 -2.87
CA GLU A 215 9.58 -32.05 -1.58
C GLU A 215 8.59 -31.98 -0.41
N THR A 216 7.57 -31.12 -0.53
CA THR A 216 6.56 -30.89 0.52
C THR A 216 5.15 -31.25 0.07
N GLY A 217 4.93 -31.45 -1.24
CA GLY A 217 3.62 -31.74 -1.82
C GLY A 217 2.69 -30.54 -1.85
N HIS A 218 3.23 -29.31 -1.94
CA HIS A 218 2.46 -28.08 -1.87
C HIS A 218 2.62 -27.18 -3.10
N ASN A 219 1.57 -26.42 -3.38
CA ASN A 219 1.55 -25.44 -4.46
C ASN A 219 1.88 -24.03 -3.97
N LEU A 220 2.64 -23.30 -4.79
CA LEU A 220 2.89 -21.88 -4.61
C LEU A 220 2.33 -21.12 -5.81
N CYS A 221 1.34 -20.28 -5.55
CA CYS A 221 0.49 -19.67 -6.57
C CYS A 221 0.57 -18.13 -6.54
N GLY A 222 0.07 -17.50 -7.59
CA GLY A 222 -0.25 -16.06 -7.63
C GLY A 222 0.82 -15.11 -7.09
N GLY A 223 0.38 -14.12 -6.31
CA GLY A 223 1.26 -13.09 -5.76
C GLY A 223 2.27 -13.60 -4.74
N PHE A 224 1.95 -14.66 -3.99
CA PHE A 224 2.93 -15.29 -3.09
C PHE A 224 4.07 -15.97 -3.86
N ARG A 225 3.79 -16.61 -4.99
CA ARG A 225 4.82 -17.13 -5.90
C ARG A 225 5.71 -16.03 -6.44
N ASP A 226 5.12 -14.93 -6.89
CA ASP A 226 5.86 -13.83 -7.47
C ASP A 226 6.74 -13.14 -6.41
N TYR A 227 6.24 -12.98 -5.19
CA TYR A 227 7.00 -12.45 -4.07
C TYR A 227 8.16 -13.39 -3.69
N TRP A 228 7.89 -14.69 -3.54
CA TRP A 228 8.90 -15.69 -3.21
C TRP A 228 10.03 -15.70 -4.25
N ASN A 229 9.69 -15.68 -5.55
CA ASN A 229 10.68 -15.68 -6.63
C ASN A 229 11.56 -14.42 -6.63
N ASN A 230 10.99 -13.26 -6.31
CA ASN A 230 11.70 -11.99 -6.44
C ASN A 230 12.48 -11.58 -5.19
N TYR A 231 12.07 -12.02 -4.00
CA TYR A 231 12.56 -11.45 -2.73
C TYR A 231 13.22 -12.44 -1.77
N GLY A 232 13.61 -13.63 -2.23
CA GLY A 232 14.45 -14.50 -1.41
C GLY A 232 14.44 -15.99 -1.74
N GLY A 233 13.39 -16.46 -2.39
CA GLY A 233 13.27 -17.83 -2.87
C GLY A 233 13.51 -18.88 -1.79
N LEU A 234 14.10 -20.00 -2.20
CA LEU A 234 14.35 -21.15 -1.35
C LEU A 234 15.29 -20.83 -0.18
N ALA A 235 16.31 -20.01 -0.42
CA ALA A 235 17.33 -19.69 0.57
C ALA A 235 16.77 -18.92 1.77
N VAL A 236 15.81 -18.01 1.54
CA VAL A 236 15.22 -17.16 2.58
C VAL A 236 13.96 -17.78 3.17
N TYR A 237 13.03 -18.26 2.33
CA TYR A 237 11.70 -18.66 2.78
C TYR A 237 11.54 -20.18 2.94
N GLY A 238 12.36 -20.97 2.24
CA GLY A 238 12.18 -22.42 2.15
C GLY A 238 11.02 -22.82 1.25
N PHE A 239 10.66 -24.10 1.32
CA PHE A 239 9.51 -24.64 0.59
C PHE A 239 8.17 -24.23 1.26
N PRO A 240 7.07 -24.12 0.48
CA PRO A 240 5.74 -24.02 1.07
C PRO A 240 5.41 -25.30 1.84
N ILE A 241 4.79 -25.17 3.01
CA ILE A 241 4.39 -26.29 3.89
C ILE A 241 2.88 -26.30 4.18
N THR A 242 2.15 -25.38 3.55
CA THR A 242 0.69 -25.37 3.45
C THR A 242 0.29 -24.93 2.05
N GLU A 243 -0.95 -25.17 1.66
CA GLU A 243 -1.62 -24.36 0.63
C GLU A 243 -1.93 -22.96 1.17
N GLU A 244 -2.36 -22.04 0.30
CA GLU A 244 -2.96 -20.77 0.71
C GLU A 244 -4.30 -21.02 1.42
N PHE A 245 -4.51 -20.39 2.57
CA PHE A 245 -5.76 -20.49 3.34
C PHE A 245 -6.09 -19.18 4.06
N GLN A 246 -7.32 -19.06 4.57
CA GLN A 246 -7.73 -17.90 5.36
C GLN A 246 -7.37 -18.09 6.83
N GLU A 247 -6.52 -17.20 7.37
CA GLU A 247 -6.19 -17.10 8.79
C GLU A 247 -6.65 -15.71 9.28
N ASN A 248 -7.68 -15.66 10.14
CA ASN A 248 -8.23 -14.40 10.68
C ASN A 248 -8.64 -13.37 9.61
N GLY A 249 -9.14 -13.84 8.46
CA GLY A 249 -9.56 -12.99 7.34
C GLY A 249 -8.43 -12.50 6.44
N ILE A 250 -7.21 -13.01 6.64
CA ILE A 250 -6.03 -12.72 5.82
C ILE A 250 -5.63 -14.00 5.08
N THR A 251 -5.51 -13.91 3.75
CA THR A 251 -4.94 -14.99 2.95
C THR A 251 -3.51 -15.21 3.40
N THR A 252 -3.21 -16.43 3.84
CA THR A 252 -1.97 -16.80 4.52
C THR A 252 -1.43 -18.07 3.93
N GLN A 253 -0.10 -18.17 3.83
CA GLN A 253 0.59 -19.41 3.51
C GLN A 253 1.83 -19.54 4.38
N TYR A 254 2.06 -20.73 4.93
CA TYR A 254 3.26 -21.03 5.69
C TYR A 254 4.30 -21.67 4.78
N PHE A 255 5.54 -21.25 4.99
CA PHE A 255 6.75 -21.81 4.41
C PHE A 255 7.60 -22.37 5.55
N GLU A 256 8.64 -23.14 5.22
CA GLU A 256 9.55 -23.68 6.24
C GLU A 256 10.07 -22.57 7.16
N ARG A 257 10.41 -21.40 6.63
CA ARG A 257 11.12 -20.32 7.35
C ARG A 257 10.30 -19.05 7.56
N ALA A 258 9.14 -18.92 6.92
CA ALA A 258 8.33 -17.70 6.97
C ALA A 258 6.81 -17.98 6.94
N ARG A 259 6.02 -16.97 7.29
CA ARG A 259 4.57 -16.91 7.06
C ARG A 259 4.27 -15.71 6.16
N PHE A 260 3.65 -15.94 5.01
CA PHE A 260 3.23 -14.87 4.11
C PHE A 260 1.78 -14.51 4.42
N GLU A 261 1.48 -13.23 4.41
CA GLU A 261 0.15 -12.67 4.63
C GLU A 261 -0.18 -11.70 3.50
N TRP A 262 -1.37 -11.81 2.93
CA TRP A 262 -1.82 -10.94 1.85
C TRP A 262 -2.45 -9.64 2.41
N HIS A 263 -1.81 -8.51 2.14
CA HIS A 263 -2.19 -7.16 2.57
C HIS A 263 -2.24 -6.21 1.36
N PRO A 264 -3.39 -6.08 0.67
CA PRO A 264 -3.52 -5.22 -0.49
C PRO A 264 -3.09 -3.78 -0.20
N GLY A 265 -2.11 -3.26 -0.94
CA GLY A 265 -1.64 -1.87 -0.82
C GLY A 265 -0.60 -1.59 0.28
N SER A 266 0.01 -2.62 0.89
CA SER A 266 1.11 -2.44 1.85
C SER A 266 2.38 -1.85 1.20
N TRP A 267 3.11 -0.99 1.93
CA TRP A 267 4.31 -0.29 1.46
C TRP A 267 5.56 -1.20 1.35
N PRO A 268 6.47 -0.97 0.36
CA PRO A 268 6.31 -0.05 -0.78
C PRO A 268 5.13 -0.54 -1.60
N GLU A 269 4.25 0.39 -2.05
CA GLU A 269 2.82 0.21 -2.42
C GLU A 269 2.52 -0.80 -3.57
N ARG A 270 3.31 -1.86 -3.71
CA ARG A 270 3.43 -2.81 -4.82
C ARG A 270 3.96 -4.19 -4.38
N SER A 271 3.97 -4.53 -3.09
CA SER A 271 4.38 -5.88 -2.67
C SER A 271 3.24 -6.78 -2.20
N ASP A 272 2.05 -6.25 -1.83
CA ASP A 272 0.84 -6.94 -1.33
C ASP A 272 1.04 -8.09 -0.31
N VAL A 273 2.27 -8.41 0.06
CA VAL A 273 2.70 -9.53 0.89
C VAL A 273 3.48 -8.95 2.04
N LEU A 274 2.97 -9.19 3.25
CA LEU A 274 3.66 -8.91 4.49
C LEU A 274 4.14 -10.23 5.09
N LEU A 275 5.35 -10.23 5.63
CA LEU A 275 5.85 -11.37 6.38
C LEU A 275 5.39 -11.28 7.84
N GLY A 276 4.76 -12.36 8.29
CA GLY A 276 4.32 -12.53 9.67
C GLY A 276 5.49 -12.49 10.64
N LEU A 277 5.21 -12.04 11.87
CA LEU A 277 6.22 -11.84 12.92
C LEU A 277 6.64 -13.16 13.59
N VAL A 278 7.03 -14.16 12.79
CA VAL A 278 7.32 -15.52 13.27
C VAL A 278 8.46 -15.58 14.29
N GLY A 279 9.41 -14.64 14.23
CA GLY A 279 10.47 -14.50 15.23
C GLY A 279 9.94 -14.02 16.57
N ASN A 280 9.10 -12.98 16.58
CA ASN A 280 8.40 -12.53 17.79
C ASN A 280 7.50 -13.61 18.39
N THR A 281 6.82 -14.39 17.55
CA THR A 281 5.96 -15.48 18.00
C THR A 281 6.75 -16.57 18.72
N VAL A 282 7.85 -17.05 18.13
CA VAL A 282 8.69 -18.11 18.72
C VAL A 282 9.39 -17.65 19.99
N THR A 283 9.69 -16.35 20.10
CA THR A 283 10.39 -15.77 21.25
C THR A 283 9.47 -15.18 22.31
N ALA A 284 8.15 -15.33 22.14
CA ALA A 284 7.17 -14.87 23.10
C ALA A 284 7.47 -15.49 24.49
N GLY A 285 7.62 -14.63 25.50
CA GLY A 285 7.95 -15.04 26.87
C GLY A 285 9.45 -15.17 27.18
N ARG A 286 10.33 -15.01 26.18
CA ARG A 286 11.80 -15.05 26.38
C ARG A 286 12.41 -13.70 26.76
N SER A 287 11.58 -12.67 26.94
CA SER A 287 12.06 -11.32 27.25
C SER A 287 12.92 -11.25 28.51
N GLY A 288 12.77 -12.17 29.47
CA GLY A 288 13.62 -12.25 30.67
C GLY A 288 15.02 -12.84 30.46
N GLU A 289 15.29 -13.46 29.31
CA GLU A 289 16.60 -14.03 28.99
C GLU A 289 17.58 -12.94 28.54
N ALA A 290 18.85 -13.07 28.94
CA ALA A 290 19.86 -12.04 28.67
C ALA A 290 19.99 -11.61 27.19
N PRO A 291 19.91 -12.50 26.17
CA PRO A 291 19.99 -12.09 24.77
C PRO A 291 18.82 -11.20 24.31
N PHE A 292 17.65 -11.30 24.93
CA PHE A 292 16.44 -10.55 24.56
C PHE A 292 16.25 -9.27 25.38
N GLN A 293 17.19 -8.98 26.28
CA GLN A 293 17.22 -7.73 27.03
C GLN A 293 17.85 -6.62 26.17
N ARG A 294 17.25 -5.43 26.25
CA ARG A 294 17.80 -4.24 25.59
C ARG A 294 19.24 -3.98 26.08
N THR A 295 20.11 -3.58 25.18
CA THR A 295 21.52 -3.32 25.46
C THR A 295 21.95 -1.91 25.02
N SER A 296 23.19 -1.54 25.33
CA SER A 296 23.81 -0.31 24.85
C SER A 296 24.32 -0.46 23.42
N ALA A 297 24.33 0.65 22.68
CA ALA A 297 24.90 0.71 21.34
C ALA A 297 26.38 0.30 21.34
N ASN A 298 26.73 -0.60 20.42
CA ASN A 298 28.10 -1.03 20.17
C ASN A 298 28.64 -0.34 18.91
N GLY A 299 29.78 0.35 19.03
CA GLY A 299 30.39 1.11 17.93
C GLY A 299 30.80 0.30 16.70
N ASN A 300 30.89 -1.03 16.81
CA ASN A 300 31.21 -1.92 15.70
C ASN A 300 29.97 -2.50 14.98
N CYS A 301 28.77 -2.19 15.48
CA CYS A 301 27.51 -2.78 15.05
C CYS A 301 26.52 -1.70 14.58
N THR A 302 25.48 -2.13 13.87
CA THR A 302 24.31 -1.27 13.65
C THR A 302 23.38 -1.43 14.86
N PHE A 303 23.21 -0.36 15.64
CA PHE A 303 22.29 -0.35 16.77
C PHE A 303 20.90 0.13 16.32
N TYR A 304 19.86 -0.62 16.68
CA TYR A 304 18.47 -0.27 16.40
C TYR A 304 17.80 0.20 17.68
N GLY A 305 17.48 1.49 17.76
CA GLY A 305 16.92 2.11 18.96
C GLY A 305 15.48 1.66 19.25
N GLU A 306 14.75 1.26 18.21
CA GLU A 306 13.39 0.73 18.24
C GLU A 306 13.31 -0.47 19.19
N THR A 307 14.18 -1.46 18.96
CA THR A 307 14.21 -2.70 19.75
C THR A 307 15.28 -2.70 20.84
N GLY A 308 16.30 -1.86 20.72
CA GLY A 308 17.40 -1.76 21.68
C GLY A 308 18.48 -2.83 21.50
N HIS A 309 18.65 -3.33 20.27
CA HIS A 309 19.55 -4.44 19.95
C HIS A 309 20.60 -4.08 18.90
N ASN A 310 21.75 -4.75 18.96
CA ASN A 310 22.83 -4.57 18.00
C ASN A 310 22.81 -5.68 16.93
N LEU A 311 23.07 -5.29 15.69
CA LEU A 311 23.28 -6.21 14.58
C LEU A 311 24.73 -6.08 14.10
N CYS A 312 25.49 -7.16 14.22
CA CYS A 312 26.94 -7.16 14.08
C CYS A 312 27.41 -8.10 12.97
N GLY A 313 28.67 -7.96 12.55
CA GLY A 313 29.40 -8.93 11.75
C GLY A 313 28.66 -9.48 10.52
N GLY A 314 28.75 -10.80 10.32
CA GLY A 314 28.19 -11.47 9.16
C GLY A 314 26.66 -11.46 9.12
N PHE A 315 25.97 -11.42 10.27
CA PHE A 315 24.52 -11.27 10.31
C PHE A 315 24.07 -9.88 9.84
N ARG A 316 24.79 -8.82 10.21
CA ARG A 316 24.56 -7.48 9.65
C ARG A 316 24.74 -7.45 8.15
N ASP A 317 25.83 -8.04 7.66
CA ASP A 317 26.15 -8.03 6.25
C ASP A 317 25.12 -8.86 5.45
N TYR A 318 24.66 -9.99 5.99
CA TYR A 318 23.58 -10.77 5.40
C TYR A 318 22.25 -10.02 5.39
N TRP A 319 21.85 -9.42 6.52
CA TRP A 319 20.62 -8.63 6.62
C TRP A 319 20.60 -7.50 5.59
N ASN A 320 21.70 -6.76 5.44
CA ASN A 320 21.81 -5.65 4.49
C ASN A 320 21.69 -6.13 3.02
N ASN A 321 22.25 -7.29 2.69
CA ASN A 321 22.33 -7.77 1.31
C ASN A 321 21.11 -8.58 0.86
N TYR A 322 20.40 -9.25 1.77
CA TYR A 322 19.42 -10.29 1.43
C TYR A 322 18.01 -10.06 1.98
N GLY A 323 17.65 -8.82 2.35
CA GLY A 323 16.23 -8.50 2.59
C GLY A 323 15.96 -7.33 3.53
N GLY A 324 16.91 -6.99 4.40
CA GLY A 324 16.83 -5.85 5.29
C GLY A 324 15.56 -5.82 6.15
N LEU A 325 15.08 -4.60 6.41
CA LEU A 325 13.94 -4.34 7.28
C LEU A 325 12.64 -4.98 6.73
N ALA A 326 12.46 -4.96 5.42
CA ALA A 326 11.24 -5.46 4.78
C ALA A 326 11.07 -6.97 4.96
N VAL A 327 12.17 -7.73 4.93
CA VAL A 327 12.12 -9.20 5.05
C VAL A 327 12.25 -9.65 6.50
N TYR A 328 13.24 -9.15 7.23
CA TYR A 328 13.57 -9.70 8.56
C TYR A 328 13.00 -8.88 9.70
N GLY A 329 12.67 -7.61 9.47
CA GLY A 329 12.36 -6.66 10.54
C GLY A 329 13.59 -6.26 11.35
N PHE A 330 13.35 -5.67 12.52
CA PHE A 330 14.40 -5.29 13.46
C PHE A 330 14.96 -6.51 14.21
N PRO A 331 16.24 -6.49 14.64
CA PRO A 331 16.77 -7.49 15.56
C PRO A 331 16.05 -7.39 16.91
N THR A 332 15.71 -8.53 17.51
CA THR A 332 14.99 -8.64 18.80
C THR A 332 15.79 -9.39 19.86
N SER A 333 17.00 -9.81 19.52
CA SER A 333 17.98 -10.33 20.45
C SER A 333 19.39 -9.86 20.06
N GLU A 334 20.35 -10.02 20.97
CA GLU A 334 21.78 -10.09 20.61
C GLU A 334 22.11 -11.45 19.99
N GLU A 335 23.33 -11.62 19.46
CA GLU A 335 23.85 -12.91 19.02
C GLU A 335 24.14 -13.82 20.23
N PHE A 336 23.70 -15.08 20.20
CA PHE A 336 23.96 -16.05 21.25
C PHE A 336 23.96 -17.49 20.72
N ALA A 337 24.50 -18.43 21.50
CA ALA A 337 24.47 -19.84 21.12
C ALA A 337 23.12 -20.48 21.47
N GLU A 338 22.46 -21.10 20.48
CA GLU A 338 21.20 -21.84 20.65
C GLU A 338 21.30 -23.20 19.99
N ARG A 339 20.66 -24.21 20.59
CA ARG A 339 20.60 -25.55 20.01
C ARG A 339 19.51 -25.57 18.93
N ASN A 340 19.88 -25.90 17.71
CA ASN A 340 18.92 -26.07 16.63
C ASN A 340 18.05 -27.31 16.91
N PRO A 341 16.71 -27.18 16.85
CA PRO A 341 15.79 -28.25 17.18
C PRO A 341 15.74 -29.38 16.13
N ASP A 342 16.21 -29.14 14.91
CA ASP A 342 16.13 -30.07 13.78
C ASP A 342 17.31 -31.06 13.77
N ASP A 343 18.53 -30.59 14.05
CA ASP A 343 19.76 -31.41 14.05
C ASP A 343 20.42 -31.56 15.43
N GLY A 344 19.97 -30.80 16.42
CA GLY A 344 20.53 -30.80 17.77
C GLY A 344 21.89 -30.15 17.90
N GLN A 345 22.44 -29.50 16.87
CA GLN A 345 23.73 -28.80 16.94
C GLN A 345 23.59 -27.43 17.58
N LEU A 346 24.69 -26.89 18.10
CA LEU A 346 24.73 -25.51 18.61
C LEU A 346 25.18 -24.59 17.49
N TYR A 347 24.38 -23.56 17.22
CA TYR A 347 24.73 -22.48 16.30
C TYR A 347 24.72 -21.14 17.03
N THR A 348 25.55 -20.21 16.57
CA THR A 348 25.34 -18.80 16.89
C THR A 348 24.07 -18.36 16.16
N VAL A 349 23.11 -17.78 16.88
CA VAL A 349 21.85 -17.33 16.34
C VAL A 349 21.57 -15.89 16.74
N GLN A 350 20.73 -15.23 15.96
CA GLN A 350 20.11 -13.97 16.34
C GLN A 350 18.67 -13.96 15.85
N TYR A 351 17.77 -13.50 16.72
CA TYR A 351 16.36 -13.35 16.41
C TYR A 351 16.06 -11.94 15.88
N PHE A 352 15.13 -11.91 14.95
CA PHE A 352 14.54 -10.72 14.36
C PHE A 352 13.02 -10.82 14.48
N GLU A 353 12.31 -9.73 14.21
CA GLU A 353 10.84 -9.76 14.26
C GLU A 353 10.22 -10.87 13.40
N ARG A 354 10.82 -11.15 12.23
CA ARG A 354 10.27 -12.05 11.20
C ARG A 354 11.15 -13.27 10.89
N GLY A 355 12.22 -13.51 11.66
CA GLY A 355 13.13 -14.61 11.35
C GLY A 355 14.16 -14.89 12.44
N ARG A 356 14.93 -15.97 12.24
CA ARG A 356 16.12 -16.33 13.03
C ARG A 356 17.26 -16.61 12.08
N PHE A 357 18.37 -15.89 12.23
CA PHE A 357 19.62 -16.25 11.56
C PHE A 357 20.37 -17.27 12.37
N GLU A 358 21.01 -18.20 11.68
CA GLU A 358 21.86 -19.23 12.24
C GLU A 358 23.19 -19.20 11.50
N TRP A 359 24.29 -19.21 12.24
CA TRP A 359 25.63 -19.22 11.68
C TRP A 359 26.05 -20.65 11.32
N HIS A 360 26.11 -20.95 10.02
CA HIS A 360 26.49 -22.24 9.45
C HIS A 360 27.73 -22.08 8.56
N PRO A 361 28.95 -22.23 9.12
CA PRO A 361 30.19 -22.08 8.34
C PRO A 361 30.22 -23.04 7.13
N GLY A 362 30.31 -22.50 5.92
CA GLY A 362 30.42 -23.28 4.68
C GLY A 362 29.10 -23.82 4.11
N ALA A 363 27.94 -23.32 4.55
CA ALA A 363 26.63 -23.73 4.01
C ALA A 363 26.28 -23.04 2.67
N TRP A 364 25.25 -23.57 1.98
CA TRP A 364 24.80 -23.13 0.66
C TRP A 364 23.85 -21.90 0.73
N PRO A 365 23.93 -20.93 -0.22
CA PRO A 365 24.93 -20.85 -1.28
C PRO A 365 26.29 -20.54 -0.65
N GLU A 366 27.33 -21.19 -1.19
CA GLU A 366 28.68 -21.50 -0.63
C GLU A 366 29.52 -20.29 -0.13
N ARG A 367 28.91 -19.11 0.01
CA ARG A 367 29.52 -17.84 0.42
C ARG A 367 28.71 -17.07 1.47
N SER A 368 27.64 -17.66 2.00
CA SER A 368 26.82 -17.07 3.06
C SER A 368 26.81 -18.06 4.21
N ASP A 369 27.65 -17.84 5.22
CA ASP A 369 27.69 -18.63 6.47
C ASP A 369 26.42 -18.46 7.31
N VAL A 370 25.30 -18.02 6.72
CA VAL A 370 24.04 -17.69 7.38
C VAL A 370 22.91 -18.48 6.74
N MET A 371 22.23 -19.29 7.55
CA MET A 371 20.98 -19.94 7.19
C MET A 371 19.83 -19.42 8.05
N LEU A 372 18.63 -19.49 7.51
CA LEU A 372 17.41 -19.08 8.19
C LEU A 372 16.79 -20.28 8.91
N GLY A 373 16.52 -20.12 10.20
CA GLY A 373 15.83 -21.12 11.01
C GLY A 373 14.40 -21.37 10.51
N ARG A 374 13.90 -22.59 10.68
CA ARG A 374 12.57 -23.03 10.22
C ARG A 374 11.42 -22.50 11.09
N LEU A 375 11.38 -21.18 11.33
CA LEU A 375 10.41 -20.58 12.24
C LEU A 375 8.97 -20.67 11.72
N GLY A 376 8.75 -20.66 10.40
CA GLY A 376 7.42 -20.88 9.83
C GLY A 376 6.86 -22.25 10.20
N ALA A 377 7.67 -23.31 10.08
CA ALA A 377 7.30 -24.65 10.53
C ALA A 377 7.05 -24.73 12.05
N GLN A 378 7.87 -24.05 12.86
CA GLN A 378 7.70 -24.02 14.32
C GLN A 378 6.39 -23.32 14.72
N VAL A 379 6.08 -22.18 14.11
CA VAL A 379 4.82 -21.46 14.37
C VAL A 379 3.65 -22.32 13.93
N LEU A 380 3.67 -22.88 12.71
CA LEU A 380 2.62 -23.79 12.23
C LEU A 380 2.37 -24.95 13.21
N LYS A 381 3.45 -25.58 13.69
CA LYS A 381 3.38 -26.65 14.69
C LYS A 381 2.79 -26.18 16.02
N SER A 382 3.21 -25.03 16.52
CA SER A 382 2.71 -24.50 17.80
C SER A 382 1.25 -24.08 17.73
N THR A 383 0.81 -23.52 16.60
CA THR A 383 -0.55 -23.02 16.40
C THR A 383 -1.52 -24.15 16.08
N TYR A 384 -1.11 -25.12 15.26
CA TYR A 384 -2.01 -26.12 14.68
C TYR A 384 -1.67 -27.58 15.02
N GLY A 385 -0.56 -27.83 15.71
CA GLY A 385 -0.13 -29.20 16.08
C GLY A 385 0.40 -30.04 14.91
N VAL A 386 0.70 -29.43 13.77
CA VAL A 386 1.20 -30.10 12.56
C VAL A 386 2.70 -30.41 12.72
N VAL A 387 3.14 -31.61 12.34
CA VAL A 387 4.55 -32.00 12.30
C VAL A 387 4.97 -32.21 10.85
N ARG A 388 5.83 -31.33 10.31
CA ARG A 388 6.39 -31.42 8.95
C ARG A 388 7.84 -30.97 8.89
#